data_AF-A0A0F4L0E6-F1
#
_entry.id   AF-A0A0F4L0E6-F1
#
_cell.length_a   1.000
_cell.length_b   1.000
_cell.length_c   1.000
_cell.angle_alpha   90.00
_cell.angle_beta   90.00
_cell.angle_gamma   90.00
#
_symmetry.space_group_name_H-M   'P 1'
#
loop_
_entity.id
_entity.type
_entity.pdbx_description
1 polymer ?
#
loop_
_entity_poly.entity_id
_entity_poly.type
_entity_poly.pdbx_seq_one_letter_code
_entity_poly.pdbx_strand_id
1 'polypeptide(L)'
;MKETARIQIRTSEDMKCRASQLFEDLGLDLGTAINMFLSQSLREGGLPFRSQLSKFDREMEEAEASPVTHAGDVENMKDIIHHV
;
A
#
# COMPACT_ATOMS: atom_id res chain seq x y z
N MET A 1 -10.06 -26.02 13.22
CA MET A 1 -9.09 -25.51 14.22
C MET A 1 -8.32 -24.38 13.55
N LYS A 2 -8.07 -23.23 14.20
CA LYS A 2 -7.17 -22.22 13.62
C LYS A 2 -5.75 -22.78 13.72
N GLU A 3 -5.19 -23.20 12.60
CA GLU A 3 -3.79 -23.60 12.54
C GLU A 3 -2.91 -22.37 12.77
N THR A 4 -2.04 -22.43 13.77
CA THR A 4 -1.03 -21.40 14.04
C THR A 4 0.28 -21.79 13.37
N ALA A 5 0.90 -20.87 12.65
CA ALA A 5 2.22 -21.06 12.06
C ALA A 5 3.25 -20.17 12.77
N ARG A 6 4.49 -20.68 12.91
CA ARG A 6 5.61 -19.90 13.46
C ARG A 6 6.35 -19.20 12.32
N ILE A 7 6.49 -17.88 12.42
CA ILE A 7 7.33 -17.08 11.52
C ILE A 7 8.58 -16.65 12.28
N GLN A 8 9.76 -16.81 11.66
CA GLN A 8 11.03 -16.29 12.17
C GLN A 8 11.49 -15.15 11.26
N ILE A 9 11.70 -13.96 11.84
CA ILE A 9 12.11 -12.75 11.12
C ILE A 9 13.49 -12.35 11.61
N ARG A 10 14.42 -12.10 10.69
CA ARG A 10 15.72 -11.52 10.99
C ARG A 10 15.66 -10.01 10.81
N THR A 11 16.09 -9.28 11.82
CA THR A 11 16.19 -7.82 11.82
C THR A 11 17.31 -7.37 12.76
N SER A 12 17.67 -6.09 12.76
CA SER A 12 18.62 -5.54 13.73
C SER A 12 17.96 -5.38 15.11
N GLU A 13 18.76 -5.47 16.17
CA GLU A 13 18.27 -5.28 17.54
C GLU A 13 17.67 -3.89 17.73
N ASP A 14 18.31 -2.86 17.16
CA ASP A 14 17.82 -1.48 17.19
C ASP A 14 16.45 -1.33 16.51
N MET A 15 16.26 -1.93 15.33
CA MET A 15 14.96 -1.88 14.64
C MET A 15 13.88 -2.58 15.44
N LYS A 16 14.20 -3.75 16.01
CA LYS A 16 13.27 -4.49 16.88
C LYS A 16 12.86 -3.66 18.10
N CYS A 17 13.84 -3.08 18.79
CA CYS A 17 13.59 -2.27 19.99
C CYS A 17 12.69 -1.07 19.68
N ARG A 18 13.02 -0.30 18.64
CA ARG A 18 12.24 0.88 18.23
C ARG A 18 10.83 0.51 17.76
N ALA A 19 10.68 -0.58 16.99
CA ALA A 19 9.38 -1.04 16.55
C ALA A 19 8.51 -1.53 17.71
N SER A 20 9.07 -2.28 18.66
CA SER A 20 8.35 -2.73 19.85
C SER A 20 7.83 -1.53 20.66
N GLN A 21 8.69 -0.54 20.96
CA GLN A 21 8.27 0.64 21.71
C GLN A 21 7.16 1.41 20.98
N LEU A 22 7.31 1.62 19.67
CA LEU A 22 6.29 2.29 18.86
C LEU A 22 4.93 1.59 18.94
N PHE A 23 4.89 0.26 18.81
CA PHE A 23 3.63 -0.47 18.84
C PHE A 23 3.06 -0.57 20.26
N GLU A 24 3.91 -0.67 21.28
CA GLU A 24 3.48 -0.62 22.69
C GLU A 24 2.79 0.71 23.03
N ASP A 25 3.34 1.83 22.53
CA ASP A 25 2.73 3.17 22.68
C ASP A 25 1.35 3.24 21.99
N LEU A 26 1.13 2.41 20.96
CA LEU A 26 -0.16 2.24 20.27
C LEU A 26 -1.06 1.17 20.91
N GLY A 27 -0.64 0.52 22.00
CA GLY A 27 -1.38 -0.54 22.69
C GLY A 27 -1.34 -1.90 21.98
N LEU A 28 -0.30 -2.17 21.18
CA LEU A 28 -0.13 -3.38 20.38
C LEU A 28 1.22 -4.04 20.68
N ASP A 29 1.25 -5.37 20.71
CA ASP A 29 2.54 -6.09 20.66
C ASP A 29 3.05 -6.21 19.22
N LEU A 30 4.37 -6.38 19.06
CA LEU A 30 5.02 -6.50 17.75
C LEU A 30 4.45 -7.64 16.91
N GLY A 31 4.07 -8.77 17.52
CA GLY A 31 3.47 -9.91 16.83
C GLY A 31 2.08 -9.59 16.28
N THR A 32 1.26 -8.88 17.05
CA THR A 32 -0.04 -8.36 16.58
C THR A 32 0.15 -7.41 15.39
N ALA A 33 1.08 -6.46 15.48
CA ALA A 33 1.37 -5.54 14.38
C ALA A 33 1.82 -6.27 13.10
N ILE A 34 2.69 -7.28 13.22
CA ILE A 34 3.12 -8.11 12.07
C ILE A 34 1.94 -8.89 11.47
N ASN A 35 1.06 -9.44 12.28
CA ASN A 35 -0.13 -10.14 11.78
C ASN A 35 -1.10 -9.19 11.06
N MET A 36 -1.25 -7.95 11.55
CA MET A 36 -2.03 -6.91 10.86
C MET A 36 -1.42 -6.57 9.50
N PHE A 37 -0.09 -6.43 9.43
CA PHE A 37 0.62 -6.22 8.16
C PHE A 37 0.30 -7.33 7.16
N LEU A 38 0.45 -8.60 7.54
CA LEU A 38 0.17 -9.73 6.66
C LEU A 38 -1.30 -9.78 6.23
N SER A 39 -2.21 -9.51 7.17
CA SER A 39 -3.66 -9.50 6.89
C SER A 39 -4.04 -8.42 5.89
N GLN A 40 -3.44 -7.23 6.00
CA GLN A 40 -3.69 -6.13 5.09
C GLN A 40 -3.13 -6.43 3.69
N SER A 41 -1.92 -6.97 3.60
CA SER A 41 -1.32 -7.36 2.31
C SER A 41 -2.18 -8.37 1.55
N LEU A 42 -2.73 -9.36 2.26
CA LEU A 42 -3.63 -10.35 1.66
C LEU A 42 -4.97 -9.75 1.23
N ARG A 43 -5.51 -8.81 2.02
CA ARG A 43 -6.77 -8.13 1.70
C ARG A 43 -6.67 -7.28 0.45
N GLU A 44 -5.55 -6.56 0.28
CA GLU A 44 -5.33 -5.65 -0.84
C GLU A 44 -4.66 -6.31 -2.05
N GLY A 45 -4.14 -7.53 -1.90
CA GLY A 45 -3.37 -8.20 -2.95
C GLY A 45 -2.05 -7.49 -3.26
N GLY A 46 -1.46 -6.80 -2.27
CA GLY A 46 -0.32 -5.90 -2.48
C GLY A 46 0.44 -5.58 -1.20
N LEU A 47 1.27 -4.54 -1.24
CA LEU A 47 1.92 -4.01 -0.03
C LEU A 47 0.89 -3.28 0.83
N PRO A 48 0.93 -3.41 2.17
CA PRO A 48 -0.07 -2.84 3.07
C PRO A 48 0.18 -1.36 3.36
N PHE A 49 0.85 -0.68 2.45
CA PHE A 49 1.15 0.73 2.44
C PHE A 49 1.29 1.17 0.98
N ARG A 50 0.85 2.39 0.68
CA ARG A 50 1.13 3.01 -0.63
C ARG A 50 2.61 3.38 -0.68
N SER A 51 3.31 2.93 -1.71
CA SER A 51 4.68 3.37 -1.96
C SER A 51 4.66 4.88 -2.24
N GLN A 52 5.25 5.72 -1.38
CA GLN A 52 5.31 7.18 -1.54
C GLN A 52 6.29 7.64 -2.64
N LEU A 53 6.61 6.77 -3.60
CA LEU A 53 7.58 6.99 -4.67
C LEU A 53 7.06 6.41 -5.98
N SER A 54 5.77 6.59 -6.29
CA SER A 54 5.37 6.44 -7.67
C SER A 54 5.69 7.75 -8.38
N LYS A 55 6.49 7.68 -9.45
CA LYS A 55 6.79 8.85 -10.31
C LYS A 55 5.52 9.51 -10.86
N PHE A 56 4.42 8.79 -10.79
CA PHE A 56 3.11 9.14 -11.30
C PHE A 56 2.18 9.66 -10.20
N ASP A 57 2.59 9.77 -8.93
CA ASP A 57 1.68 10.17 -7.85
C ASP A 57 1.09 11.57 -8.10
N ARG A 58 1.93 12.51 -8.56
CA ARG A 58 1.48 13.85 -8.97
C ARG A 58 0.58 13.78 -10.21
N GLU A 59 0.95 12.97 -11.19
CA GLU A 59 0.23 12.84 -12.47
C GLU A 59 -1.14 12.17 -12.28
N MET A 60 -1.24 11.20 -11.36
CA MET A 60 -2.49 10.55 -10.96
C MET A 60 -3.38 11.49 -10.16
N GLU A 61 -2.83 12.27 -9.22
CA GLU A 61 -3.61 13.27 -8.47
C GLU A 61 -4.17 14.37 -9.40
N GLU A 62 -3.36 14.83 -10.36
CA GLU A 62 -3.78 15.81 -11.38
C GLU A 62 -4.84 15.23 -12.34
N ALA A 63 -4.70 13.95 -12.71
CA ALA A 63 -5.70 13.25 -13.52
C ALA A 63 -7.02 13.01 -12.76
N GLU A 64 -6.97 12.65 -11.47
CA GLU A 64 -8.15 12.49 -10.63
C GLU A 64 -8.88 13.82 -10.37
N ALA A 65 -8.15 14.93 -10.32
CA ALA A 65 -8.72 16.28 -10.20
C ALA A 65 -9.31 16.81 -11.51
N SER A 66 -8.99 16.19 -12.65
CA SER A 66 -9.48 16.59 -13.96
C SER A 66 -10.89 16.03 -14.26
N PRO A 67 -11.75 16.76 -15.02
CA PRO A 67 -13.06 16.25 -15.39
C PRO A 67 -12.95 14.97 -16.23
N VAL A 68 -13.78 13.97 -15.92
CA VAL A 68 -13.82 12.72 -16.70
C VAL A 68 -14.30 12.99 -18.13
N THR A 69 -13.44 12.74 -19.11
CA THR A 69 -13.78 12.79 -20.53
C THR A 69 -14.30 11.42 -20.99
N HIS A 70 -15.55 11.37 -21.46
CA HIS A 70 -16.10 10.14 -22.03
C HIS A 70 -15.65 10.00 -23.50
N ALA A 71 -14.87 8.95 -23.79
CA ALA A 71 -14.35 8.73 -25.12
C ALA A 71 -15.39 8.20 -26.12
N GLY A 72 -16.44 7.50 -25.68
CA GLY A 72 -17.46 6.89 -26.55
C GLY A 72 -16.95 5.65 -27.30
N ASP A 73 -15.88 5.80 -28.08
CA ASP A 73 -15.24 4.73 -28.86
C ASP A 73 -13.69 4.81 -28.79
N VAL A 74 -13.04 3.77 -29.34
CA VAL A 74 -11.59 3.60 -29.27
C VAL A 74 -10.83 4.57 -30.19
N GLU A 75 -11.43 5.03 -31.29
CA GLU A 75 -10.77 5.99 -32.19
C GLU A 75 -10.71 7.36 -31.52
N ASN A 76 -11.83 7.83 -30.98
CA ASN A 76 -11.89 9.08 -30.25
C ASN A 76 -11.02 9.04 -28.96
N MET A 77 -10.90 7.88 -28.31
CA MET A 77 -9.97 7.70 -27.18
C MET A 77 -8.51 7.94 -27.58
N LYS A 78 -8.08 7.44 -28.75
CA LYS A 78 -6.70 7.65 -29.24
C LYS A 78 -6.45 9.12 -29.54
N ASP A 79 -7.41 9.80 -30.16
CA ASP A 79 -7.29 11.22 -30.46
C ASP A 79 -7.15 12.06 -29.17
N ILE A 80 -7.94 11.77 -28.13
CA ILE A 80 -7.83 12.46 -26.84
C ILE A 80 -6.45 12.26 -26.21
N ILE A 81 -5.93 11.03 -26.19
CA ILE A 81 -4.63 10.71 -25.54
C ILE A 81 -3.45 11.33 -26.30
N HIS A 82 -3.55 11.50 -27.62
CA HIS A 82 -2.47 12.07 -28.43
C HIS A 82 -2.39 13.61 -28.41
N HIS A 83 -3.38 14.29 -27.81
CA HIS A 83 -3.45 15.76 -27.75
C HIS A 83 -3.25 16.35 -26.34
N VAL A 84 -2.84 15.53 -25.36
CA VAL A 84 -2.39 15.95 -24.02
C VAL A 84 -0.87 15.87 -23.96
#